data_AF-A0A975GR77-F1
#
_entry.id   AF-A0A975GR77-F1
#
_cell.length_a   1.000
_cell.length_b   1.000
_cell.length_c   1.000
_cell.angle_alpha   90.00
_cell.angle_beta   90.00
_cell.angle_gamma   90.00
#
_symmetry.space_group_name_H-M   'P 1'
#
loop_
_entity.id
_entity.type
_entity.pdbx_description
1 polymer ?
#
loop_
_entity_poly.entity_id
_entity_poly.type
_entity_poly.pdbx_seq_one_letter_code
_entity_poly.pdbx_strand_id
1 'polypeptide(L)'
;MSDIRSYEAKTESAESEDIRLVYDEDMDTLDIFFGQNEPATGVELTDHILLRLNRTTGCAVSLTFLHFSILTEQTEYGPRSYPLDKLGELPEDLRESAIRAVSRPPVNQFLKMSFFQESSSRHIPLTYVEQVPKLVPEAAAQGA
;
A
#
# COMPACT_ATOMS: atom_id res chain seq x y z
N MET A 1 -5.72 -27.38 -13.92
CA MET A 1 -6.16 -26.07 -13.40
C MET A 1 -5.36 -25.91 -12.13
N SER A 2 -4.35 -25.03 -12.13
CA SER A 2 -3.51 -24.84 -10.95
C SER A 2 -4.36 -24.23 -9.84
N ASP A 3 -4.27 -24.80 -8.64
CA ASP A 3 -4.88 -24.25 -7.44
C ASP A 3 -4.16 -22.93 -7.10
N ILE A 4 -4.84 -21.79 -7.29
CA ILE A 4 -4.30 -20.46 -6.93
C ILE A 4 -4.21 -20.41 -5.40
N ARG A 5 -3.01 -20.09 -4.88
CA ARG A 5 -2.79 -19.92 -3.45
C ARG A 5 -3.04 -18.47 -3.04
N SER A 6 -4.26 -18.23 -2.56
CA SER A 6 -4.67 -16.94 -2.01
C SER A 6 -4.87 -17.00 -0.50
N TYR A 7 -4.36 -16.01 0.23
CA TYR A 7 -4.54 -15.86 1.68
C TYR A 7 -5.37 -14.62 1.98
N GLU A 8 -6.35 -14.75 2.88
CA GLU A 8 -7.18 -13.63 3.31
C GLU A 8 -7.06 -13.35 4.80
N ALA A 9 -7.01 -12.06 5.16
CA ALA A 9 -7.13 -11.62 6.54
C ALA A 9 -8.07 -10.42 6.65
N LYS A 10 -8.62 -10.24 7.85
CA LYS A 10 -9.38 -9.05 8.22
C LYS A 10 -8.69 -8.35 9.37
N THR A 11 -8.64 -7.02 9.31
CA THR A 11 -8.16 -6.18 10.41
C THR A 11 -9.03 -4.94 10.54
N GLU A 12 -8.97 -4.30 11.70
CA GLU A 12 -9.74 -3.09 11.99
C GLU A 12 -8.84 -1.87 11.86
N SER A 13 -9.33 -0.84 11.16
CA SER A 13 -8.73 0.50 11.23
C SER A 13 -9.07 1.17 12.56
N ALA A 14 -8.25 2.13 12.98
CA ALA A 14 -8.58 3.06 14.07
C ALA A 14 -9.92 3.80 13.88
N GLU A 15 -10.47 3.81 12.66
CA GLU A 15 -11.76 4.45 12.31
C GLU A 15 -12.90 3.44 12.03
N SER A 16 -12.79 2.17 12.47
CA SER A 16 -13.86 1.14 12.37
C SER A 16 -14.29 0.75 10.96
N GLU A 17 -13.41 0.87 9.96
CA GLU A 17 -13.60 0.27 8.64
C GLU A 17 -13.06 -1.17 8.62
N ASP A 18 -13.84 -2.11 8.07
CA ASP A 18 -13.39 -3.47 7.75
C ASP A 18 -12.27 -3.38 6.70
N ILE A 19 -11.05 -3.78 7.08
CA ILE A 19 -9.93 -3.89 6.14
C ILE A 19 -9.79 -5.37 5.75
N ARG A 20 -9.89 -5.66 4.45
CA ARG A 20 -9.65 -7.00 3.91
C ARG A 20 -8.33 -7.02 3.16
N LEU A 21 -7.48 -7.98 3.50
CA LEU A 21 -6.20 -8.23 2.84
C LEU A 21 -6.31 -9.51 2.03
N VAL A 22 -5.85 -9.50 0.79
CA VAL A 22 -5.81 -10.64 -0.11
C VAL A 22 -4.40 -10.73 -0.70
N TYR A 23 -3.66 -11.76 -0.32
CA TYR A 23 -2.34 -12.04 -0.87
C TYR A 23 -2.44 -13.18 -1.88
N ASP A 24 -1.99 -12.93 -3.11
CA ASP A 24 -1.80 -13.93 -4.17
C ASP A 24 -0.32 -14.33 -4.21
N GLU A 25 -0.03 -15.57 -3.84
CA GLU A 25 1.35 -16.09 -3.79
C GLU A 25 1.97 -16.25 -5.18
N ASP A 26 1.17 -16.62 -6.19
CA ASP A 26 1.67 -16.88 -7.55
C ASP A 26 2.06 -15.58 -8.26
N MET A 27 1.34 -14.49 -7.99
CA MET A 27 1.61 -13.16 -8.54
C MET A 27 2.45 -12.27 -7.62
N ASP A 28 2.80 -12.72 -6.41
CA ASP A 28 3.45 -11.93 -5.36
C ASP A 28 2.77 -10.55 -5.19
N THR A 29 1.44 -10.57 -5.06
CA THR A 29 0.62 -9.36 -5.02
C THR A 29 -0.21 -9.33 -3.75
N LEU A 30 -0.17 -8.21 -3.03
CA LEU A 30 -1.05 -7.95 -1.89
C LEU A 30 -2.06 -6.85 -2.24
N ASP A 31 -3.33 -7.20 -2.23
CA ASP A 31 -4.44 -6.26 -2.29
C ASP A 31 -4.98 -5.98 -0.88
N ILE A 32 -5.17 -4.70 -0.57
CA ILE A 32 -5.76 -4.22 0.68
C ILE A 32 -7.00 -3.41 0.32
N PHE A 33 -8.16 -3.86 0.77
CA PHE A 33 -9.45 -3.21 0.54
C PHE A 33 -9.90 -2.48 1.80
N PHE A 34 -10.33 -1.23 1.64
CA PHE A 34 -10.82 -0.38 2.71
C PHE A 34 -12.34 -0.25 2.59
N GLY A 35 -13.08 -0.93 3.47
CA GLY A 35 -14.55 -0.89 3.44
C GLY A 35 -15.17 -1.60 2.24
N GLN A 36 -16.24 -1.01 1.69
CA GLN A 36 -17.02 -1.60 0.59
C GLN A 36 -16.42 -1.27 -0.78
N ASN A 37 -16.68 -2.15 -1.77
CA ASN A 37 -16.23 -1.93 -3.13
C ASN A 37 -17.06 -0.80 -3.78
N GLU A 38 -16.39 0.32 -4.09
CA GLU A 38 -16.98 1.49 -4.71
C GLU A 38 -16.26 1.86 -6.02
N PRO A 39 -16.90 2.64 -6.91
CA PRO A 39 -16.22 3.23 -8.06
C PRO A 39 -15.01 4.05 -7.61
N ALA A 40 -13.85 3.73 -8.17
CA ALA A 40 -12.59 4.37 -7.79
C ALA A 40 -11.70 4.60 -9.02
N THR A 41 -10.89 5.64 -8.93
CA THR A 41 -9.83 5.97 -9.89
C THR A 41 -8.52 5.38 -9.40
N GLY A 42 -7.82 4.64 -10.27
CA GLY A 42 -6.47 4.16 -9.98
C GLY A 42 -5.45 5.28 -10.10
N VAL A 43 -4.56 5.36 -9.13
CA VAL A 43 -3.44 6.29 -9.05
C VAL A 43 -2.19 5.46 -8.80
N GLU A 44 -1.34 5.37 -9.81
CA GLU A 44 -0.01 4.77 -9.66
C GLU A 44 0.84 5.71 -8.80
N LEU A 45 1.31 5.22 -7.67
CA LEU A 45 2.24 5.92 -6.80
C LEU A 45 3.68 5.63 -7.20
N THR A 46 3.92 4.40 -7.65
CA THR A 46 5.14 3.86 -8.27
C THR A 46 4.72 2.79 -9.29
N ASP A 47 5.66 2.21 -10.04
CA ASP A 47 5.39 1.04 -10.91
C ASP A 47 4.91 -0.21 -10.14
N HIS A 48 4.97 -0.21 -8.80
CA HIS A 48 4.67 -1.36 -7.94
C HIS A 48 3.58 -1.08 -6.90
N ILE A 49 3.11 0.16 -6.80
CA ILE A 49 2.14 0.57 -5.78
C ILE A 49 1.01 1.33 -6.46
N LEU A 50 -0.20 0.75 -6.40
CA LEU A 50 -1.41 1.34 -6.98
C LEU A 50 -2.39 1.68 -5.86
N LEU A 51 -2.78 2.95 -5.79
CA LEU A 51 -3.82 3.44 -4.87
C LEU A 51 -5.11 3.68 -5.64
N ARG A 52 -6.23 3.12 -5.18
CA ARG A 52 -7.56 3.42 -5.74
C ARG A 52 -8.29 4.40 -4.84
N LEU A 53 -8.75 5.51 -5.41
CA LEU A 53 -9.43 6.60 -4.72
C LEU A 53 -10.86 6.81 -5.24
N ASN A 54 -11.82 7.01 -4.34
CA ASN A 54 -13.10 7.57 -4.71
C ASN A 54 -12.92 9.08 -4.93
N ARG A 55 -13.10 9.57 -6.17
CA ARG A 55 -12.86 10.99 -6.53
C ARG A 55 -13.84 11.95 -5.87
N THR A 56 -15.03 11.48 -5.52
CA THR A 56 -16.07 12.31 -4.92
C THR A 56 -15.80 12.55 -3.44
N THR A 57 -15.37 11.51 -2.72
CA THR A 57 -15.12 11.58 -1.27
C THR A 57 -13.65 11.87 -0.94
N GLY A 58 -12.74 11.57 -1.85
CA GLY A 58 -11.29 11.61 -1.61
C GLY A 58 -10.78 10.44 -0.76
N CYS A 59 -11.64 9.48 -0.42
CA CYS A 59 -11.28 8.32 0.39
C CYS A 59 -10.56 7.25 -0.42
N ALA A 60 -9.63 6.54 0.23
CA ALA A 60 -9.01 5.36 -0.34
C ALA A 60 -10.00 4.19 -0.35
N VAL A 61 -10.08 3.49 -1.47
CA VAL A 61 -10.92 2.31 -1.67
C VAL A 61 -10.08 1.04 -1.60
N SER A 62 -8.88 1.06 -2.18
CA SER A 62 -7.92 -0.04 -2.05
C SER A 62 -6.48 0.40 -2.28
N LEU A 63 -5.54 -0.41 -1.82
CA LEU A 63 -4.10 -0.29 -2.07
C LEU A 63 -3.59 -1.64 -2.57
N THR A 64 -2.89 -1.65 -3.70
CA THR A 64 -2.30 -2.85 -4.29
C THR A 64 -0.78 -2.72 -4.30
N PHE A 65 -0.11 -3.75 -3.83
CA PHE A 65 1.33 -3.92 -3.87
C PHE A 65 1.70 -5.04 -4.83
N LEU A 66 2.36 -4.69 -5.93
CA LEU A 66 2.94 -5.64 -6.88
C LEU A 66 4.36 -5.98 -6.44
N HIS A 67 4.77 -7.23 -6.57
CA HIS A 67 6.07 -7.72 -6.09
C HIS A 67 6.25 -7.44 -4.58
N PHE A 68 5.22 -7.80 -3.80
CA PHE A 68 5.09 -7.48 -2.38
C PHE A 68 6.30 -7.96 -1.55
N SER A 69 6.86 -9.12 -1.89
CA SER A 69 8.06 -9.66 -1.24
C SER A 69 9.27 -8.70 -1.31
N ILE A 70 9.45 -8.01 -2.44
CA ILE A 70 10.52 -7.02 -2.64
C ILE A 70 10.17 -5.72 -1.92
N LEU A 71 8.91 -5.28 -1.98
CA LEU A 71 8.46 -4.05 -1.32
C LEU A 71 8.60 -4.09 0.21
N THR A 72 8.56 -5.29 0.80
CA THR A 72 8.69 -5.50 2.26
C THR A 72 10.09 -5.88 2.72
N GLU A 73 11.05 -5.99 1.81
CA GLU A 73 12.43 -6.34 2.10
C GLU A 73 13.04 -5.35 3.12
N GLN A 74 13.70 -5.91 4.14
CA GLN A 74 14.45 -5.15 5.13
C GLN A 74 15.90 -4.98 4.67
N THR A 75 16.41 -3.76 4.80
CA THR A 75 17.81 -3.44 4.57
C THR A 75 18.53 -3.28 5.91
N GLU A 76 19.86 -3.17 5.89
CA GLU A 76 20.65 -2.86 7.10
C GLU A 76 20.25 -1.51 7.75
N TYR A 77 19.58 -0.62 6.99
CA TYR A 77 19.13 0.71 7.45
C TYR A 77 17.62 0.78 7.72
N GLY A 78 16.90 -0.34 7.68
CA GLY A 78 15.45 -0.41 7.88
C GLY A 78 14.68 -0.77 6.59
N PRO A 79 13.37 -0.49 6.52
CA PRO A 79 12.55 -0.91 5.38
C PRO A 79 13.01 -0.23 4.09
N ARG A 80 12.97 -0.98 2.99
CA ARG A 80 13.29 -0.44 1.67
C ARG A 80 12.30 0.67 1.29
N SER A 81 12.84 1.83 0.94
CA SER A 81 12.07 3.00 0.54
C SER A 81 12.10 3.19 -0.98
N TYR A 82 11.00 3.68 -1.54
CA TYR A 82 10.77 3.87 -2.95
C TYR A 82 10.36 5.31 -3.23
N PRO A 83 10.89 5.96 -4.29
CA PRO A 83 10.43 7.28 -4.67
C PRO A 83 8.99 7.24 -5.17
N LEU A 84 8.19 8.22 -4.78
CA LEU A 84 6.83 8.43 -5.31
C LEU A 84 6.91 9.20 -6.63
N ASP A 85 7.63 8.64 -7.60
CA ASP A 85 8.01 9.27 -8.87
C ASP A 85 6.82 9.56 -9.79
N LYS A 86 5.78 8.73 -9.75
CA LYS A 86 4.56 8.91 -10.56
C LYS A 86 3.66 10.04 -10.09
N LEU A 87 3.79 10.50 -8.83
CA LEU A 87 2.96 11.60 -8.31
C LEU A 87 3.14 12.90 -9.12
N GLY A 88 4.34 13.16 -9.63
CA GLY A 88 4.64 14.36 -10.41
C GLY A 88 3.92 14.43 -11.76
N GLU A 89 3.49 13.28 -12.28
CA GLU A 89 2.81 13.16 -13.58
C GLU A 89 1.29 13.40 -13.47
N LEU A 90 0.76 13.40 -12.24
CA LEU A 90 -0.67 13.54 -11.98
C LEU A 90 -1.14 15.00 -12.07
N PRO A 91 -2.40 15.23 -12.50
CA PRO A 91 -3.10 16.49 -12.28
C PRO A 91 -3.04 16.91 -10.81
N GLU A 92 -2.97 18.22 -10.56
CA GLU A 92 -2.76 18.78 -9.22
C GLU A 92 -3.81 18.33 -8.20
N ASP A 93 -5.09 18.33 -8.59
CA ASP A 93 -6.21 17.88 -7.75
C ASP A 93 -6.08 16.40 -7.33
N LEU A 94 -5.69 15.55 -8.28
CA LEU A 94 -5.53 14.12 -8.05
C LEU A 94 -4.27 13.83 -7.22
N ARG A 95 -3.18 14.58 -7.47
CA ARG A 95 -1.94 14.50 -6.69
C ARG A 95 -2.17 14.86 -5.24
N GLU A 96 -2.86 15.97 -4.97
CA GLU A 96 -3.20 16.38 -3.60
C GLU A 96 -4.08 15.35 -2.89
N SER A 97 -5.04 14.77 -3.61
CA SER A 97 -5.91 13.71 -3.09
C SER A 97 -5.12 12.45 -2.73
N ALA A 98 -4.19 12.03 -3.59
CA ALA A 98 -3.33 10.88 -3.34
C ALA A 98 -2.40 11.10 -2.14
N ILE A 99 -1.74 12.26 -2.05
CA ILE A 99 -0.88 12.61 -0.91
C ILE A 99 -1.69 12.60 0.39
N ARG A 100 -2.90 13.17 0.37
CA ARG A 100 -3.79 13.20 1.54
C ARG A 100 -4.20 11.81 1.98
N ALA A 101 -4.57 10.94 1.04
CA ALA A 101 -4.95 9.57 1.31
C ALA A 101 -3.79 8.78 1.92
N VAL A 102 -2.60 8.82 1.31
CA VAL A 102 -1.39 8.12 1.82
C VAL A 102 -0.97 8.63 3.20
N SER A 103 -1.19 9.90 3.51
CA SER A 103 -0.82 10.50 4.80
C SER A 103 -1.76 10.14 5.95
N ARG A 104 -2.92 9.55 5.68
CA ARG A 104 -4.00 9.37 6.66
C ARG A 104 -4.43 7.91 6.80
N PRO A 105 -5.08 7.54 7.92
CA PRO A 105 -5.77 6.27 8.00
C PRO A 105 -6.80 6.11 6.87
N PRO A 106 -7.08 4.87 6.42
CA PRO A 106 -6.38 3.64 6.82
C PRO A 106 -5.03 3.43 6.09
N VAL A 107 -4.76 4.17 5.01
CA VAL A 107 -3.60 3.91 4.12
C VAL A 107 -2.25 4.04 4.85
N ASN A 108 -2.10 5.05 5.71
CA ASN A 108 -0.86 5.31 6.43
C ASN A 108 -0.48 4.23 7.47
N GLN A 109 -1.36 3.24 7.70
CA GLN A 109 -1.07 2.05 8.51
C GLN A 109 -0.22 1.04 7.73
N PHE A 110 -0.32 1.05 6.39
CA PHE A 110 0.38 0.11 5.50
C PHE A 110 1.49 0.78 4.69
N LEU A 111 1.32 2.07 4.39
CA LEU A 111 2.24 2.81 3.53
C LEU A 111 2.66 4.10 4.23
N LYS A 112 3.91 4.19 4.66
CA LYS A 112 4.45 5.41 5.27
C LYS A 112 5.11 6.27 4.22
N MET A 113 4.85 7.56 4.32
CA MET A 113 5.49 8.56 3.47
C MET A 113 6.53 9.35 4.26
N SER A 114 7.66 9.58 3.62
CA SER A 114 8.75 10.43 4.11
C SER A 114 9.29 11.25 2.93
N PHE A 115 10.37 12.00 3.15
CA PHE A 115 11.03 12.69 2.05
C PHE A 115 12.53 12.70 2.25
N PHE A 116 13.27 12.67 1.14
CA PHE A 116 14.70 12.95 1.10
C PHE A 116 14.92 14.38 0.59
N GLN A 117 15.65 15.17 1.37
CA GLN A 117 16.02 16.54 1.00
C GLN A 117 17.41 16.55 0.38
N GLU A 118 17.47 16.55 -0.96
CA GLU A 118 18.74 16.58 -1.69
C GLU A 118 19.38 17.98 -1.67
N SER A 119 18.54 19.03 -1.64
CA SER A 119 18.97 20.42 -1.48
C SER A 119 17.86 21.25 -0.82
N SER A 120 18.11 22.52 -0.50
CA SER A 120 17.11 23.42 0.13
C SER A 120 15.82 23.59 -0.68
N SER A 121 15.83 23.32 -1.99
CA SER A 121 14.68 23.48 -2.89
C SER A 121 14.21 22.18 -3.52
N ARG A 122 14.88 21.04 -3.26
CA ARG A 122 14.54 19.76 -3.88
C ARG A 122 14.25 18.71 -2.81
N HIS A 123 12.97 18.37 -2.71
CA HIS A 123 12.46 17.28 -1.87
C HIS A 123 11.99 16.15 -2.76
N ILE A 124 12.47 14.93 -2.48
CA ILE A 124 12.06 13.71 -3.17
C ILE A 124 11.12 12.98 -2.22
N PRO A 125 9.81 12.89 -2.52
CA PRO A 125 8.87 12.14 -1.70
C PRO A 125 9.20 10.65 -1.80
N LEU A 126 9.30 9.99 -0.66
CA LEU A 126 9.60 8.57 -0.54
C LEU A 126 8.45 7.87 0.17
N THR A 127 8.32 6.58 -0.09
CA THR A 127 7.38 5.72 0.60
C THR A 127 8.01 4.39 0.98
N TYR A 128 7.55 3.77 2.05
CA TYR A 128 7.92 2.39 2.40
C TYR A 128 6.73 1.65 2.98
N VAL A 129 6.72 0.33 2.81
CA VAL A 129 5.68 -0.52 3.39
C VAL A 129 5.94 -0.67 4.89
N GLU A 130 5.00 -0.21 5.71
CA GLU A 130 5.01 -0.47 7.16
C GLU A 130 4.68 -1.94 7.37
N GLN A 131 5.31 -2.59 8.37
CA GLN A 131 5.11 -4.02 8.62
C GLN A 131 3.62 -4.38 8.66
N VAL A 132 3.16 -5.05 7.60
CA VAL A 132 1.78 -5.54 7.52
C VAL A 132 1.61 -6.59 8.62
N PRO A 133 0.56 -6.53 9.45
CA PRO A 133 0.29 -7.55 10.44
C PRO A 133 0.42 -8.93 9.79
N LYS A 134 1.19 -9.84 10.41
CA LYS A 134 1.54 -11.15 9.82
C LYS A 134 0.33 -11.79 9.13
N LEU A 135 0.31 -11.73 7.80
CA LEU A 135 -0.62 -12.48 6.95
C LEU A 135 -0.15 -13.93 6.92
N VAL A 136 -0.23 -14.65 8.04
CA VAL A 136 0.12 -16.07 8.08
C VAL A 136 -0.81 -16.82 9.04
N PRO A 137 -1.57 -17.83 8.58
CA PRO A 137 -2.07 -18.88 9.46
C PRO A 137 -0.89 -19.67 10.00
N GLU A 138 -0.87 -19.90 11.31
CA GLU A 138 0.13 -20.55 12.17
C GLU A 138 0.59 -21.98 11.75
N ALA A 139 0.29 -22.45 10.54
CA ALA A 139 0.52 -23.83 10.12
C ALA A 139 1.96 -24.16 9.66
N ALA A 140 2.88 -23.18 9.58
CA ALA A 140 4.28 -23.41 9.19
C ALA A 140 5.31 -23.22 10.32
N ALA A 141 4.86 -22.93 11.55
CA ALA A 141 5.74 -22.65 12.69
C ALA A 141 5.85 -23.80 13.72
N GLN A 142 5.17 -24.93 13.50
CA GLN A 142 5.27 -26.12 14.37
C GLN A 142 5.80 -27.29 13.55
N GLY A 143 7.12 -27.32 13.44
CA GLY A 143 7.89 -28.37 12.76
C GLY A 143 9.36 -28.27 13.14
N ALA A 144 9.65 -28.38 14.43
CA ALA A 144 10.97 -28.66 14.98
C ALA A 144 10.82 -29.39 16.32
#